data_AF-A0A9E3WYX5-F1
#
_entry.id   AF-A0A9E3WYX5-F1
#
_cell.length_a   1.000
_cell.length_b   1.000
_cell.length_c   1.000
_cell.angle_alpha   90.00
_cell.angle_beta   90.00
_cell.angle_gamma   90.00
#
_symmetry.space_group_name_H-M   'P 1'
#
loop_
_entity.id
_entity.type
_entity.pdbx_description
1 polymer ?
#
loop_
_entity_poly.entity_id
_entity_poly.type
_entity_poly.pdbx_seq_one_letter_code
_entity_poly.pdbx_strand_id
1 'polypeptide(L)'
;MLPNFLGIGAARAGTNWIARNMAQHPDVFLPYKKELHFFDAHYEKGPAQYEAEFAEWSGQKAVGEITPKYLHDEHAASRIYELLPDAKLIVSLRNPVDRAYSSYWKSRASFPDETLATFAERRKVLPDLVEAGLYHKHLERYFALFPREQIHILLFEEIESAPERVLADLFTFLAVDAAFVPTTLHNKINAGAAQGAMGRSKVLELLARSFGRLGIAKMSARLEEANQRDVPEMDAATRAELTAIYRQPNAILQEMLGRDLSAWGV
;
A
#
# COMPACT_ATOMS: atom_id res chain seq x y z
N MET A 1 4.02 -22.92 0.87
CA MET A 1 5.15 -21.96 0.77
C MET A 1 4.66 -20.66 1.35
N LEU A 2 5.45 -20.05 2.23
CA LEU A 2 5.14 -18.76 2.85
C LEU A 2 5.84 -17.61 2.11
N PRO A 3 5.30 -16.38 2.14
CA PRO A 3 5.95 -15.23 1.55
C PRO A 3 7.23 -14.84 2.30
N ASN A 4 8.20 -14.28 1.59
CA ASN A 4 9.43 -13.72 2.14
C ASN A 4 9.47 -12.19 2.11
N PHE A 5 8.43 -11.54 1.57
CA PHE A 5 8.23 -10.11 1.76
C PHE A 5 6.75 -9.73 1.90
N LEU A 6 6.47 -8.60 2.55
CA LEU A 6 5.13 -8.03 2.71
C LEU A 6 5.14 -6.52 2.43
N GLY A 7 4.20 -6.04 1.62
CA GLY A 7 3.87 -4.61 1.54
C GLY A 7 2.83 -4.26 2.59
N ILE A 8 3.28 -3.79 3.75
CA ILE A 8 2.43 -3.66 4.94
C ILE A 8 1.64 -2.35 4.99
N GLY A 9 2.03 -1.34 4.21
CA GLY A 9 1.39 -0.04 4.31
C GLY A 9 2.08 1.04 3.51
N ALA A 10 1.60 2.28 3.58
CA ALA A 10 0.34 2.70 4.18
C ALA A 10 -0.81 2.67 3.15
N ALA A 11 -2.04 2.49 3.61
CA ALA A 11 -3.19 2.66 2.75
C ALA A 11 -3.22 4.08 2.14
N ARG A 12 -3.50 4.16 0.83
CA ARG A 12 -3.57 5.40 0.04
C ARG A 12 -2.22 6.10 -0.21
N ALA A 13 -1.13 5.36 -0.07
CA ALA A 13 0.23 5.81 -0.36
C ALA A 13 0.87 4.97 -1.49
N GLY A 14 0.21 4.80 -2.64
CA GLY A 14 0.88 4.23 -3.83
C GLY A 14 1.08 2.70 -3.86
N THR A 15 0.54 1.94 -2.92
CA THR A 15 0.67 0.47 -2.87
C THR A 15 0.07 -0.27 -4.08
N ASN A 16 -0.83 0.36 -4.84
CA ASN A 16 -1.29 -0.16 -6.13
C ASN A 16 -0.24 -0.04 -7.22
N TRP A 17 0.44 1.11 -7.30
CA TRP A 17 1.55 1.32 -8.23
C TRP A 17 2.68 0.32 -7.94
N ILE A 18 3.02 0.14 -6.65
CA ILE A 18 4.03 -0.84 -6.22
C ILE A 18 3.64 -2.24 -6.69
N ALA A 19 2.44 -2.71 -6.33
CA ALA A 19 1.97 -4.05 -6.70
C ALA A 19 1.98 -4.29 -8.22
N ARG A 20 1.49 -3.32 -9.00
CA ARG A 20 1.39 -3.43 -10.46
C ARG A 20 2.77 -3.53 -11.14
N ASN A 21 3.73 -2.74 -10.67
CA ASN A 21 5.08 -2.74 -11.22
C ASN A 21 5.88 -3.96 -10.77
N MET A 22 5.77 -4.35 -9.49
CA MET A 22 6.41 -5.56 -8.96
C MET A 22 5.90 -6.84 -9.63
N ALA A 23 4.59 -6.95 -9.89
CA ALA A 23 4.00 -8.14 -10.53
C ALA A 23 4.50 -8.41 -11.97
N GLN A 24 5.15 -7.43 -12.60
CA GLN A 24 5.75 -7.59 -13.94
C GLN A 24 7.16 -8.18 -13.89
N HIS A 25 7.84 -8.12 -12.75
CA HIS A 25 9.21 -8.62 -12.61
C HIS A 25 9.22 -10.16 -12.66
N PRO A 26 10.06 -10.81 -13.49
CA PRO A 26 10.04 -12.26 -13.68
C PRO A 26 10.36 -13.05 -12.40
N ASP A 27 11.27 -12.53 -11.56
CA ASP A 27 11.64 -13.14 -10.26
C ASP A 27 10.76 -12.67 -9.08
N VAL A 28 9.63 -12.00 -9.31
CA VAL A 28 8.69 -11.59 -8.26
C VAL A 28 7.34 -12.29 -8.44
N PHE A 29 6.88 -12.94 -7.38
CA PHE A 29 5.54 -13.52 -7.29
C PHE A 29 4.66 -12.75 -6.31
N LEU A 30 3.52 -12.31 -6.80
CA LEU A 30 2.40 -11.83 -6.01
C LEU A 30 1.16 -12.68 -6.35
N PRO A 31 0.32 -13.04 -5.37
CA PRO A 31 -0.94 -13.71 -5.63
C PRO A 31 -1.87 -12.80 -6.46
N TYR A 32 -2.76 -13.42 -7.25
CA TYR A 32 -3.73 -12.67 -8.06
C TYR A 32 -4.68 -11.84 -7.19
N LYS A 33 -5.11 -12.42 -6.06
CA LYS A 33 -5.89 -11.71 -5.05
C LYS A 33 -5.01 -10.69 -4.34
N LYS A 34 -5.27 -9.41 -4.60
CA LYS A 34 -4.64 -8.29 -3.89
C LYS A 34 -5.26 -8.13 -2.50
N GLU A 35 -4.44 -7.74 -1.52
CA GLU A 35 -4.83 -7.49 -0.12
C GLU A 35 -5.44 -8.76 0.51
N LEU A 36 -4.56 -9.63 1.04
CA LEU A 36 -4.98 -10.93 1.59
C LEU A 36 -5.68 -10.79 2.94
N HIS A 37 -5.37 -9.72 3.69
CA HIS A 37 -5.93 -9.45 5.00
C HIS A 37 -5.78 -10.61 6.00
N PHE A 38 -4.67 -11.33 5.90
CA PHE A 38 -4.39 -12.47 6.77
C PHE A 38 -4.03 -12.00 8.18
N PHE A 39 -3.06 -11.08 8.31
CA PHE A 39 -2.55 -10.69 9.62
C PHE A 39 -3.46 -9.72 10.40
N ASP A 40 -4.45 -9.10 9.78
CA ASP A 40 -5.42 -8.20 10.41
C ASP A 40 -6.81 -8.83 10.59
N ALA A 41 -7.38 -9.47 9.56
CA ALA A 41 -8.79 -9.88 9.55
C ALA A 41 -9.05 -11.39 9.49
N HIS A 42 -8.05 -12.20 9.10
CA HIS A 42 -8.24 -13.63 8.81
C HIS A 42 -7.20 -14.54 9.48
N TYR A 43 -6.54 -14.06 10.54
CA TYR A 43 -5.44 -14.75 11.20
C TYR A 43 -5.89 -16.08 11.82
N GLU A 44 -7.12 -16.11 12.34
CA GLU A 44 -7.76 -17.28 12.96
C GLU A 44 -7.95 -18.45 11.99
N LYS A 45 -7.87 -18.21 10.68
CA LYS A 45 -7.96 -19.26 9.66
C LYS A 45 -6.69 -20.11 9.56
N GLY A 46 -5.62 -19.66 10.19
CA GLY A 46 -4.36 -20.39 10.34
C GLY A 46 -3.45 -20.35 9.11
N PRO A 47 -2.15 -20.68 9.30
CA PRO A 47 -1.13 -20.53 8.26
C PRO A 47 -1.39 -21.37 7.00
N ALA A 48 -2.00 -22.55 7.11
CA ALA A 48 -2.28 -23.41 5.96
C ALA A 48 -3.19 -22.73 4.93
N GLN A 49 -4.17 -21.94 5.38
CA GLN A 49 -5.02 -21.18 4.47
C GLN A 49 -4.26 -20.00 3.83
N TYR A 50 -3.33 -19.38 4.56
CA TYR A 50 -2.49 -18.32 4.02
C TYR A 50 -1.54 -18.85 2.94
N GLU A 51 -0.89 -20.00 3.18
CA GLU A 51 -0.01 -20.65 2.21
C GLU A 51 -0.72 -21.03 0.92
N ALA A 52 -2.01 -21.38 0.98
CA ALA A 52 -2.80 -21.73 -0.20
C ALA A 52 -2.96 -20.57 -1.19
N GLU A 53 -2.87 -19.30 -0.73
CA GLU A 53 -2.90 -18.12 -1.60
C GLU A 53 -1.65 -18.05 -2.51
N PHE A 54 -0.59 -18.82 -2.21
CA PHE A 54 0.67 -18.87 -2.96
C PHE A 54 0.83 -20.14 -3.83
N ALA A 55 -0.25 -20.90 -4.06
CA ALA A 55 -0.19 -22.18 -4.78
C ALA A 55 0.33 -22.08 -6.24
N GLU A 56 0.23 -20.91 -6.88
CA GLU A 56 0.72 -20.69 -8.25
C GLU A 56 2.20 -20.27 -8.32
N TRP A 57 2.90 -20.22 -7.19
CA TRP A 57 4.34 -19.92 -7.17
C TRP A 57 5.13 -20.98 -7.96
N SER A 58 6.08 -20.51 -8.79
CA SER A 58 6.81 -21.36 -9.73
C SER A 58 8.33 -21.15 -9.69
N GLY A 59 8.86 -20.72 -8.55
CA GLY A 59 10.32 -20.59 -8.32
C GLY A 59 10.86 -19.17 -8.32
N GLN A 60 9.99 -18.15 -8.29
CA GLN A 60 10.40 -16.74 -8.12
C GLN A 60 11.15 -16.54 -6.81
N LYS A 61 12.18 -15.69 -6.82
CA LYS A 61 13.02 -15.38 -5.65
C LYS A 61 12.26 -14.58 -4.60
N ALA A 62 11.55 -13.54 -5.02
CA ALA A 62 10.76 -12.69 -4.15
C ALA A 62 9.30 -13.14 -4.22
N VAL A 63 8.74 -13.58 -3.09
CA VAL A 63 7.37 -14.09 -2.98
C VAL A 63 6.69 -13.30 -1.89
N GLY A 64 5.59 -12.62 -2.20
CA GLY A 64 4.98 -11.72 -1.22
C GLY A 64 3.55 -11.36 -1.50
N GLU A 65 3.01 -10.53 -0.62
CA GLU A 65 1.69 -9.92 -0.76
C GLU A 65 1.74 -8.47 -0.29
N ILE A 66 0.73 -7.69 -0.66
CA ILE A 66 0.65 -6.28 -0.30
C ILE A 66 -0.74 -6.03 0.28
N THR A 67 -0.79 -5.84 1.60
CA THR A 67 -1.99 -5.50 2.38
C THR A 67 -1.70 -4.26 3.21
N PRO A 68 -2.05 -3.06 2.71
CA PRO A 68 -1.62 -1.80 3.31
C PRO A 68 -2.20 -1.49 4.70
N LYS A 69 -3.18 -2.28 5.15
CA LYS A 69 -3.82 -2.15 6.46
C LYS A 69 -2.95 -2.72 7.59
N TYR A 70 -1.99 -3.60 7.29
CA TYR A 70 -1.13 -4.20 8.31
C TYR A 70 -0.38 -3.13 9.12
N LEU A 71 0.15 -2.10 8.47
CA LEU A 71 0.92 -1.05 9.14
C LEU A 71 0.18 -0.44 10.33
N HIS A 72 -1.09 -0.09 10.16
CA HIS A 72 -1.85 0.59 11.22
C HIS A 72 -2.52 -0.37 12.20
N ASP A 73 -2.73 -1.63 11.80
CA ASP A 73 -3.32 -2.66 12.65
C ASP A 73 -2.48 -2.94 13.90
N GLU A 74 -3.13 -3.16 15.04
CA GLU A 74 -2.45 -3.28 16.33
C GLU A 74 -1.82 -4.65 16.54
N HIS A 75 -2.30 -5.69 15.85
CA HIS A 75 -1.86 -7.06 16.02
C HIS A 75 -1.00 -7.56 14.85
N ALA A 76 -1.08 -6.92 13.69
CA ALA A 76 -0.39 -7.39 12.49
C ALA A 76 1.13 -7.52 12.70
N ALA A 77 1.79 -6.55 13.34
CA ALA A 77 3.25 -6.60 13.54
C ALA A 77 3.70 -7.85 14.30
N SER A 78 3.06 -8.18 15.43
CA SER A 78 3.41 -9.36 16.23
C SER A 78 3.07 -10.66 15.52
N ARG A 79 1.93 -10.72 14.82
CA ARG A 79 1.50 -11.91 14.06
C ARG A 79 2.41 -12.17 12.85
N ILE A 80 2.85 -11.12 12.17
CA ILE A 80 3.83 -11.23 11.09
C ILE A 80 5.15 -11.76 11.66
N TYR A 81 5.62 -11.22 12.78
CA TYR A 81 6.88 -11.68 13.38
C TYR A 81 6.82 -13.14 13.85
N GLU A 82 5.69 -13.57 14.41
CA GLU A 82 5.48 -14.96 14.83
C GLU A 82 5.58 -15.96 13.67
N LEU A 83 5.00 -15.62 12.52
CA LEU A 83 4.95 -16.52 11.37
C LEU A 83 6.13 -16.35 10.39
N LEU A 84 6.62 -15.11 10.23
CA LEU A 84 7.54 -14.67 9.19
C LEU A 84 8.64 -13.74 9.76
N PRO A 85 9.44 -14.19 10.74
CA PRO A 85 10.42 -13.33 11.42
C PRO A 85 11.49 -12.75 10.46
N ASP A 86 11.82 -13.49 9.39
CA ASP A 86 12.83 -13.09 8.40
C ASP A 86 12.25 -12.34 7.19
N ALA A 87 10.94 -12.02 7.19
CA ALA A 87 10.33 -11.35 6.05
C ALA A 87 10.85 -9.91 5.87
N LYS A 88 10.99 -9.51 4.61
CA LYS A 88 11.24 -8.12 4.23
C LYS A 88 9.93 -7.33 4.20
N LEU A 89 9.90 -6.17 4.83
CA LEU A 89 8.72 -5.32 4.95
C LEU A 89 8.89 -4.07 4.09
N ILE A 90 7.91 -3.81 3.23
CA ILE A 90 7.85 -2.62 2.37
C ILE A 90 6.79 -1.68 2.92
N VAL A 91 7.18 -0.43 3.15
CA VAL A 91 6.32 0.65 3.62
C VAL A 91 6.42 1.81 2.63
N SER A 92 5.27 2.26 2.15
CA SER A 92 5.12 3.49 1.37
C SER A 92 4.31 4.49 2.17
N LEU A 93 4.91 5.62 2.52
CA LEU A 93 4.26 6.67 3.30
C LEU A 93 3.88 7.82 2.39
N ARG A 94 2.83 8.57 2.75
CA ARG A 94 2.39 9.77 2.03
C ARG A 94 2.12 10.86 3.05
N ASN A 95 2.19 12.13 2.68
CA ASN A 95 1.69 13.21 3.53
C ASN A 95 0.37 12.79 4.23
N PRO A 96 0.33 12.71 5.58
CA PRO A 96 -0.78 12.08 6.29
C PRO A 96 -2.10 12.85 6.14
N VAL A 97 -2.04 14.15 5.84
CA VAL A 97 -3.21 14.99 5.49
C VAL A 97 -3.82 14.51 4.18
N ASP A 98 -3.01 14.40 3.13
CA ASP A 98 -3.47 14.00 1.80
C ASP A 98 -3.87 12.52 1.76
N ARG A 99 -3.19 11.68 2.54
CA ARG A 99 -3.53 10.27 2.76
C ARG A 99 -4.93 10.13 3.38
N ALA A 100 -5.21 10.88 4.44
CA ALA A 100 -6.52 10.88 5.10
C ALA A 100 -7.64 11.33 4.15
N TYR A 101 -7.40 12.40 3.39
CA TYR A 101 -8.35 12.91 2.40
C TYR A 101 -8.63 11.91 1.28
N SER A 102 -7.58 11.29 0.76
CA SER A 102 -7.66 10.23 -0.24
C SER A 102 -8.41 9.00 0.29
N SER A 103 -8.30 8.70 1.58
CA SER A 103 -9.04 7.61 2.24
C SER A 103 -10.54 7.91 2.35
N TYR A 104 -10.88 9.16 2.71
CA TYR A 104 -12.27 9.63 2.74
C TYR A 104 -12.95 9.48 1.39
N TRP A 105 -12.32 9.94 0.31
CA TRP A 105 -12.89 9.82 -1.04
C TRP A 105 -12.99 8.39 -1.54
N LYS A 106 -12.04 7.51 -1.15
CA LYS A 106 -12.16 6.07 -1.40
C LYS A 106 -13.40 5.49 -0.70
N SER A 107 -13.61 5.82 0.57
CA SER A 107 -14.76 5.34 1.35
C SER A 107 -16.10 5.80 0.73
N ARG A 108 -16.23 7.08 0.36
CA ARG A 108 -17.45 7.57 -0.31
C ARG A 108 -17.73 6.87 -1.64
N ALA A 109 -16.69 6.53 -2.40
CA ALA A 109 -16.86 5.81 -3.65
C ALA A 109 -17.44 4.39 -3.47
N SER A 110 -17.15 3.76 -2.33
CA SER A 110 -17.63 2.42 -1.98
C SER A 110 -19.00 2.42 -1.30
N PHE A 111 -19.42 3.55 -0.69
CA PHE A 111 -20.68 3.68 0.05
C PHE A 111 -21.42 4.96 -0.37
N PRO A 112 -22.06 4.98 -1.55
CA PRO A 112 -22.68 6.19 -2.11
C PRO A 112 -23.95 6.65 -1.37
N ASP A 113 -24.60 5.77 -0.60
CA ASP A 113 -25.85 6.05 0.11
C ASP A 113 -25.67 6.74 1.48
N GLU A 114 -24.44 7.02 1.92
CA GLU A 114 -24.21 7.81 3.13
C GLU A 114 -24.45 9.30 2.86
N THR A 115 -25.53 9.81 3.47
CA THR A 115 -25.85 11.23 3.58
C THR A 115 -24.68 12.01 4.20
N LEU A 116 -23.99 12.76 3.32
CA LEU A 116 -23.32 14.04 3.56
C LEU A 116 -22.69 14.28 4.95
N ALA A 117 -21.61 13.57 5.26
CA ALA A 117 -20.57 14.16 6.09
C ALA A 117 -19.47 14.67 5.14
N THR A 118 -19.21 15.98 5.17
CA THR A 118 -17.98 16.56 4.63
C THR A 118 -16.75 15.85 5.23
N PHE A 119 -15.58 15.96 4.60
CA PHE A 119 -14.37 15.39 5.20
C PHE A 119 -14.13 15.92 6.63
N ALA A 120 -14.44 17.19 6.87
CA ALA A 120 -14.33 17.83 8.17
C ALA A 120 -15.26 17.21 9.24
N GLU A 121 -16.46 16.77 8.86
CA GLU A 121 -17.38 16.08 9.77
C GLU A 121 -16.99 14.60 9.93
N ARG A 122 -16.66 13.92 8.83
CA ARG A 122 -16.35 12.49 8.83
C ARG A 122 -15.14 12.16 9.68
N ARG A 123 -14.09 12.98 9.67
CA ARG A 123 -12.90 12.77 10.51
C ARG A 123 -13.17 12.89 12.01
N LYS A 124 -14.21 13.63 12.42
CA LYS A 124 -14.60 13.77 13.83
C LYS A 124 -15.29 12.52 14.36
N VAL A 125 -15.95 11.77 13.48
CA VAL A 125 -16.70 10.55 13.82
C VAL A 125 -15.96 9.26 13.46
N LEU A 126 -14.94 9.33 12.60
CA LEU A 126 -14.04 8.23 12.25
C LEU A 126 -12.59 8.60 12.59
N PRO A 127 -12.19 8.47 13.86
CA PRO A 127 -10.82 8.78 14.29
C PRO A 127 -9.76 7.99 13.52
N ASP A 128 -10.07 6.78 13.05
CA ASP A 128 -9.21 5.95 12.19
C ASP A 128 -8.70 6.66 10.93
N LEU A 129 -9.45 7.64 10.38
CA LEU A 129 -9.00 8.43 9.23
C LEU A 129 -7.79 9.31 9.58
N VAL A 130 -7.67 9.74 10.83
CA VAL A 130 -6.54 10.52 11.31
C VAL A 130 -5.49 9.59 11.92
N GLU A 131 -5.91 8.63 12.73
CA GLU A 131 -5.00 7.73 13.44
C GLU A 131 -4.10 6.93 12.49
N ALA A 132 -4.62 6.44 11.36
CA ALA A 132 -3.80 5.71 10.38
C ALA A 132 -2.68 6.55 9.72
N GLY A 133 -2.67 7.87 9.92
CA GLY A 133 -1.58 8.77 9.51
C GLY A 133 -0.52 8.99 10.59
N LEU A 134 -0.71 8.48 11.82
CA LEU A 134 0.25 8.59 12.91
C LEU A 134 1.37 7.55 12.77
N TYR A 135 2.13 7.66 11.67
CA TYR A 135 3.08 6.63 11.25
C TYR A 135 4.16 6.29 12.29
N HIS A 136 4.61 7.27 13.10
CA HIS A 136 5.60 7.02 14.15
C HIS A 136 5.13 5.91 15.12
N LYS A 137 3.88 5.99 15.62
CA LYS A 137 3.27 5.01 16.51
C LYS A 137 3.22 3.61 15.88
N HIS A 138 2.88 3.58 14.60
CA HIS A 138 2.73 2.32 13.86
C HIS A 138 4.07 1.66 13.57
N LEU A 139 5.05 2.43 13.08
CA LEU A 139 6.38 1.95 12.77
C LEU A 139 7.17 1.54 14.01
N GLU A 140 6.94 2.17 15.16
CA GLU A 140 7.54 1.75 16.44
C GLU A 140 7.28 0.27 16.75
N ARG A 141 6.05 -0.22 16.50
CA ARG A 141 5.70 -1.65 16.68
C ARG A 141 6.53 -2.58 15.80
N TYR A 142 6.81 -2.14 14.57
CA TYR A 142 7.60 -2.93 13.63
C TYR A 142 9.09 -2.86 13.95
N PHE A 143 9.64 -1.69 14.30
CA PHE A 143 11.04 -1.56 14.70
C PHE A 143 11.36 -2.25 16.03
N ALA A 144 10.37 -2.46 16.90
CA ALA A 144 10.54 -3.23 18.12
C ALA A 144 10.73 -4.75 17.86
N LEU A 145 10.33 -5.24 16.69
CA LEU A 145 10.32 -6.67 16.35
C LEU A 145 11.30 -7.02 15.23
N PHE A 146 11.43 -6.14 14.24
CA PHE A 146 12.24 -6.38 13.05
C PHE A 146 13.48 -5.50 13.04
N PRO A 147 14.65 -6.04 12.65
CA PRO A 147 15.83 -5.26 12.29
C PRO A 147 15.50 -4.16 11.28
N ARG A 148 16.20 -3.02 11.38
CA ARG A 148 15.99 -1.86 10.52
C ARG A 148 16.15 -2.21 9.04
N GLU A 149 17.07 -3.11 8.74
CA GLU A 149 17.43 -3.58 7.41
C GLU A 149 16.35 -4.47 6.77
N GLN A 150 15.40 -4.99 7.56
CA GLN A 150 14.23 -5.71 7.07
C GLN A 150 13.09 -4.77 6.69
N ILE A 151 13.20 -3.45 6.92
CA ILE A 151 12.11 -2.51 6.66
C ILE A 151 12.56 -1.45 5.65
N HIS A 152 12.08 -1.58 4.42
CA HIS A 152 12.28 -0.58 3.37
C HIS A 152 11.15 0.44 3.39
N ILE A 153 11.50 1.72 3.53
CA ILE A 153 10.55 2.83 3.61
C ILE A 153 10.77 3.79 2.44
N LEU A 154 9.73 4.02 1.66
CA LEU A 154 9.69 5.00 0.57
C LEU A 154 8.58 6.02 0.82
N LEU A 155 8.74 7.22 0.25
CA LEU A 155 7.72 8.26 0.25
C LEU A 155 6.99 8.26 -1.09
N PHE A 156 5.69 8.50 -1.03
CA PHE A 156 4.80 8.52 -2.18
C PHE A 156 5.25 9.54 -3.25
N GLU A 157 5.74 10.69 -2.79
CA GLU A 157 6.26 11.78 -3.62
C GLU A 157 7.51 11.36 -4.42
N GLU A 158 8.24 10.32 -3.96
CA GLU A 158 9.37 9.75 -4.69
C GLU A 158 8.91 8.88 -5.86
N ILE A 159 7.72 8.28 -5.77
CA ILE A 159 7.12 7.54 -6.88
C ILE A 159 6.81 8.49 -8.03
N GLU A 160 6.38 9.72 -7.73
CA GLU A 160 6.09 10.75 -8.72
C GLU A 160 7.35 11.39 -9.29
N SER A 161 8.32 11.71 -8.44
CA SER A 161 9.52 12.46 -8.83
C SER A 161 10.67 11.60 -9.37
N ALA A 162 10.76 10.32 -8.97
CA ALA A 162 11.84 9.42 -9.35
C ALA A 162 11.41 7.93 -9.36
N PRO A 163 10.41 7.55 -10.18
CA PRO A 163 9.84 6.19 -10.18
C PRO A 163 10.87 5.09 -10.50
N GLU A 164 11.84 5.35 -11.38
CA GLU A 164 12.93 4.44 -11.73
C GLU A 164 13.76 4.08 -10.50
N ARG A 165 14.18 5.10 -9.74
CA ARG A 165 14.99 4.93 -8.53
C ARG A 165 14.23 4.11 -7.50
N VAL A 166 12.97 4.48 -7.25
CA VAL A 166 12.12 3.78 -6.28
C VAL A 166 12.00 2.29 -6.60
N LEU A 167 11.79 1.92 -7.86
CA LEU A 167 11.73 0.50 -8.22
C LEU A 167 13.10 -0.20 -8.15
N ALA A 168 14.16 0.45 -8.61
CA ALA A 168 15.50 -0.12 -8.54
C ALA A 168 15.90 -0.41 -7.08
N ASP A 169 15.56 0.50 -6.16
CA ASP A 169 15.80 0.34 -4.72
C ASP A 169 14.95 -0.81 -4.15
N LEU A 170 13.67 -0.90 -4.51
CA LEU A 170 12.79 -2.01 -4.10
C LEU A 170 13.27 -3.36 -4.63
N PHE A 171 13.71 -3.44 -5.88
CA PHE A 171 14.23 -4.67 -6.47
C PHE A 171 15.56 -5.07 -5.85
N THR A 172 16.46 -4.12 -5.61
CA THR A 172 17.69 -4.33 -4.85
C THR A 172 17.38 -4.86 -3.45
N PHE A 173 16.45 -4.22 -2.75
CA PHE A 173 16.00 -4.63 -1.42
C PHE A 173 15.47 -6.06 -1.43
N LEU A 174 14.75 -6.47 -2.48
CA LEU A 174 14.23 -7.84 -2.63
C LEU A 174 15.24 -8.83 -3.24
N ALA A 175 16.47 -8.40 -3.54
CA ALA A 175 17.51 -9.20 -4.18
C ALA A 175 17.09 -9.80 -5.54
N VAL A 176 16.35 -9.02 -6.33
CA VAL A 176 16.01 -9.32 -7.73
C VAL A 176 16.68 -8.32 -8.68
N ASP A 177 16.49 -8.47 -9.99
CA ASP A 177 17.17 -7.64 -11.00
C ASP A 177 16.68 -6.18 -10.95
N ALA A 178 17.53 -5.29 -10.43
CA ALA A 178 17.24 -3.87 -10.31
C ALA A 178 17.18 -3.13 -11.65
N ALA A 179 17.70 -3.72 -12.74
CA ALA A 179 17.65 -3.13 -14.07
C ALA A 179 16.33 -3.41 -14.80
N PHE A 180 15.45 -4.24 -14.23
CA PHE A 180 14.14 -4.54 -14.83
C PHE A 180 13.25 -3.29 -14.83
N VAL A 181 12.72 -2.91 -16.01
CA VAL A 181 11.83 -1.77 -16.17
C VAL A 181 10.42 -2.24 -16.52
N PRO A 182 9.43 -2.12 -15.61
CA PRO A 182 8.05 -2.48 -15.90
C PRO A 182 7.42 -1.53 -16.93
N THR A 183 6.51 -2.06 -17.74
CA THR A 183 5.83 -1.28 -18.79
C THR A 183 4.86 -0.23 -18.26
N THR A 184 4.51 -0.30 -16.97
CA THR A 184 3.56 0.63 -16.32
C THR A 184 4.23 1.62 -15.39
N LEU A 185 5.56 1.78 -15.49
CA LEU A 185 6.36 2.62 -14.59
C LEU A 185 5.82 4.05 -14.53
N HIS A 186 5.63 4.66 -15.72
CA HIS A 186 5.19 6.04 -15.89
C HIS A 186 3.66 6.20 -15.96
N ASN A 187 2.91 5.14 -15.74
CA ASN A 187 1.46 5.25 -15.70
C ASN A 187 1.04 6.05 -14.46
N LYS A 188 0.10 6.98 -14.65
CA LYS A 188 -0.41 7.88 -13.60
C LYS A 188 -0.73 7.13 -12.30
N ILE A 189 -0.26 7.68 -11.18
CA ILE A 189 -0.48 7.12 -9.84
C ILE A 189 -1.83 7.65 -9.34
N ASN A 190 -2.88 6.84 -9.49
CA ASN A 190 -4.22 7.31 -9.17
C ASN A 190 -4.51 7.27 -7.67
N ALA A 191 -4.73 8.43 -7.07
CA ALA A 191 -5.32 8.59 -5.74
C ALA A 191 -6.85 8.39 -5.78
N GLY A 192 -7.37 7.27 -6.30
CA GLY A 192 -8.83 7.16 -6.40
C GLY A 192 -9.43 6.01 -7.20
N ALA A 193 -8.68 5.36 -8.10
CA ALA A 193 -9.26 4.31 -8.93
C ALA A 193 -9.56 3.07 -8.07
N ALA A 194 -10.85 2.83 -7.90
CA ALA A 194 -11.44 1.83 -7.04
C ALA A 194 -11.13 0.40 -7.50
N GLN A 195 -11.20 -0.52 -6.54
CA GLN A 195 -11.37 -1.97 -6.69
C GLN A 195 -12.68 -2.35 -7.45
N GLY A 196 -13.10 -1.58 -8.45
CA GLY A 196 -14.23 -1.88 -9.34
C GLY A 196 -14.02 -3.10 -10.25
N ALA A 197 -12.94 -3.86 -10.06
CA ALA A 197 -12.74 -5.17 -10.68
C ALA A 197 -13.30 -6.33 -9.85
N MET A 198 -13.88 -6.08 -8.67
CA MET A 198 -14.33 -7.15 -7.76
C MET A 198 -15.55 -7.95 -8.31
N GLY A 199 -16.32 -7.40 -9.25
CA GLY A 199 -17.34 -8.15 -10.00
C GLY A 199 -16.82 -8.87 -11.26
N ARG A 200 -15.54 -8.71 -11.61
CA ARG A 200 -14.90 -9.26 -12.82
C ARG A 200 -13.79 -10.26 -12.52
N SER A 201 -13.62 -10.67 -11.25
CA SER A 201 -12.52 -11.55 -10.82
C SER A 201 -12.49 -12.86 -11.61
N LYS A 202 -13.62 -13.55 -11.77
CA LYS A 202 -13.71 -14.79 -12.57
C LYS A 202 -13.36 -14.59 -14.05
N VAL A 203 -13.74 -13.45 -14.64
CA VAL A 203 -13.48 -13.16 -16.07
C VAL A 203 -12.03 -12.77 -16.30
N LEU A 204 -11.43 -11.95 -15.43
CA LEU A 204 -9.99 -11.66 -15.50
C LEU A 204 -9.15 -12.91 -15.18
N GLU A 205 -9.58 -13.76 -14.25
CA GLU A 205 -8.92 -15.03 -13.91
C GLU A 205 -8.95 -16.01 -15.10
N LEU A 206 -10.08 -16.07 -15.82
CA LEU A 206 -10.19 -16.78 -17.09
C LEU A 206 -9.28 -16.19 -18.18
N LEU A 207 -9.19 -14.85 -18.28
CA LEU A 207 -8.32 -14.17 -19.25
C LEU A 207 -6.83 -14.28 -18.90
N ALA A 208 -6.46 -14.46 -17.62
CA ALA A 208 -5.08 -14.66 -17.16
C ALA A 208 -4.47 -15.92 -17.78
N ARG A 209 -5.30 -16.95 -17.91
CA ARG A 209 -4.94 -18.22 -18.53
C ARG A 209 -4.68 -18.09 -20.04
N SER A 210 -5.20 -17.05 -20.68
CA SER A 210 -5.12 -16.87 -22.14
C SER A 210 -4.14 -15.77 -22.60
N PHE A 211 -3.94 -14.70 -21.83
CA PHE A 211 -3.17 -13.52 -22.27
C PHE A 211 -1.86 -13.27 -21.49
N GLY A 212 -1.59 -14.07 -20.45
CA GLY A 212 -0.43 -13.90 -19.58
C GLY A 212 -0.50 -12.65 -18.69
N ARG A 213 0.36 -12.59 -17.66
CA ARG A 213 0.35 -11.54 -16.63
C ARG A 213 0.51 -10.12 -17.19
N LEU A 214 1.28 -9.97 -18.28
CA LEU A 214 1.54 -8.67 -18.91
C LEU A 214 0.30 -8.08 -19.60
N GLY A 215 -0.54 -8.91 -20.21
CA GLY A 215 -1.80 -8.49 -20.84
C GLY A 215 -2.82 -7.97 -19.82
N ILE A 216 -2.90 -8.62 -18.66
CA ILE A 216 -3.76 -8.21 -17.56
C ILE A 216 -3.30 -6.88 -16.96
N ALA A 217 -2.01 -6.71 -16.70
CA ALA A 217 -1.49 -5.47 -16.11
C ALA A 217 -1.87 -4.23 -16.95
N LYS A 218 -1.79 -4.35 -18.29
CA LYS A 218 -2.21 -3.29 -19.22
C LYS A 218 -3.72 -3.05 -19.21
N MET A 219 -4.53 -4.10 -19.15
CA MET A 219 -6.00 -3.99 -19.13
C MET A 219 -6.50 -3.36 -17.82
N SER A 220 -5.98 -3.80 -16.67
CA SER A 220 -6.31 -3.22 -15.37
C SER A 220 -5.95 -1.73 -15.32
N ALA A 221 -4.80 -1.34 -15.87
CA ALA A 221 -4.41 0.06 -15.96
C ALA A 221 -5.42 0.92 -16.75
N ARG A 222 -5.94 0.42 -17.88
CA ARG A 222 -6.97 1.12 -18.69
C ARG A 222 -8.31 1.24 -17.96
N LEU A 223 -8.71 0.22 -17.20
CA LEU A 223 -9.95 0.26 -16.41
C LEU A 223 -9.85 1.21 -15.22
N GLU A 224 -8.68 1.28 -14.58
CA GLU A 224 -8.40 2.26 -13.52
C GLU A 224 -8.38 3.69 -14.06
N GLU A 225 -7.85 3.89 -15.27
CA GLU A 225 -7.84 5.18 -15.96
C GLU A 225 -9.25 5.66 -16.32
N ALA A 226 -10.13 4.76 -16.75
CA ALA A 226 -11.53 5.06 -17.05
C ALA A 226 -12.38 5.33 -15.79
N ASN A 227 -11.95 4.88 -14.61
CA ASN A 227 -12.64 5.09 -13.32
C ASN A 227 -12.14 6.33 -12.56
N GLN A 228 -11.43 7.25 -13.23
CA GLN A 228 -10.98 8.49 -12.62
C GLN A 228 -12.17 9.38 -12.22
N ARG A 229 -12.08 9.95 -11.02
CA ARG A 229 -12.98 10.99 -10.52
C ARG A 229 -12.17 12.21 -10.15
N ASP A 230 -12.67 13.38 -10.51
CA ASP A 230 -12.13 14.64 -10.00
C ASP A 230 -12.42 14.70 -8.50
N VAL A 231 -11.36 14.63 -7.71
CA VAL A 231 -11.42 14.83 -6.27
C VAL A 231 -11.34 16.34 -6.02
N PRO A 232 -12.37 16.97 -5.41
CA PRO A 232 -12.31 18.38 -5.03
C PRO A 232 -11.08 18.70 -4.19
N GLU A 233 -10.63 19.95 -4.20
CA GLU A 233 -9.60 20.37 -3.26
C GLU A 233 -10.12 20.36 -1.82
N MET A 234 -9.21 20.09 -0.88
CA MET A 234 -9.52 20.20 0.55
C MET A 234 -9.63 21.67 0.95
N ASP A 235 -10.66 22.00 1.73
CA ASP A 235 -10.77 23.30 2.39
C ASP A 235 -9.51 23.66 3.20
N ALA A 236 -9.07 24.92 3.09
CA ALA A 236 -7.80 25.39 3.64
C ALA A 236 -7.77 25.35 5.17
N ALA A 237 -8.89 25.66 5.85
CA ALA A 237 -8.97 25.59 7.30
C ALA A 237 -8.84 24.14 7.78
N THR A 238 -9.53 23.21 7.09
CA THR A 238 -9.43 21.77 7.37
C THR A 238 -8.00 21.25 7.17
N ARG A 239 -7.30 21.70 6.12
CA ARG A 239 -5.89 21.35 5.88
C ARG A 239 -4.98 21.88 7.00
N ALA A 240 -5.16 23.14 7.40
CA ALA A 240 -4.38 23.76 8.46
C ALA A 240 -4.55 23.01 9.80
N GLU A 241 -5.77 22.65 10.16
CA GLU A 241 -6.06 21.87 11.37
C GLU A 241 -5.37 20.50 11.37
N LEU A 242 -5.48 19.74 10.27
CA LEU A 242 -4.82 18.43 10.18
C LEU A 242 -3.29 18.55 10.16
N THR A 243 -2.76 19.58 9.49
CA THR A 243 -1.32 19.86 9.50
C THR A 243 -0.84 20.14 10.93
N ALA A 244 -1.62 20.88 11.73
CA ALA A 244 -1.30 21.12 13.13
C ALA A 244 -1.34 19.82 13.97
N ILE A 245 -2.33 18.94 13.73
CA ILE A 245 -2.43 17.62 14.39
C ILE A 245 -1.21 16.76 14.09
N TYR A 246 -0.74 16.72 12.84
CA TYR A 246 0.37 15.87 12.43
C TYR A 246 1.75 16.47 12.65
N ARG A 247 1.89 17.77 12.96
CA ARG A 247 3.20 18.44 13.08
C ARG A 247 4.17 17.70 14.00
N GLN A 248 3.79 17.51 15.26
CA GLN A 248 4.66 16.81 16.23
C GLN A 248 4.85 15.32 15.87
N PRO A 249 3.78 14.55 15.51
CA PRO A 249 3.94 13.21 14.96
C PRO A 249 4.92 13.09 13.79
N ASN A 250 4.91 14.06 12.86
CA ASN A 250 5.79 14.07 11.70
C ASN A 250 7.21 14.45 12.07
N ALA A 251 7.42 15.31 13.07
CA ALA A 251 8.75 15.60 13.60
C ALA A 251 9.41 14.34 14.19
N ILE A 252 8.67 13.59 15.01
CA ILE A 252 9.14 12.30 15.57
C ILE A 252 9.45 11.32 14.45
N LEU A 253 8.55 11.22 13.46
CA LEU A 253 8.77 10.36 12.30
C LEU A 253 10.01 10.78 11.50
N GLN A 254 10.25 12.08 11.34
CA GLN A 254 11.41 12.61 10.63
C GLN A 254 12.71 12.14 11.26
N GLU A 255 12.82 12.26 12.58
CA GLU A 255 13.96 11.78 13.37
C GLU A 255 14.10 10.26 13.29
N MET A 256 13.00 9.53 13.47
CA MET A 256 12.95 8.07 13.38
C MET A 256 13.45 7.56 12.02
N LEU A 257 13.11 8.27 10.95
CA LEU A 257 13.46 7.85 9.60
C LEU A 257 14.83 8.38 9.13
N GLY A 258 15.33 9.47 9.71
CA GLY A 258 16.50 10.19 9.18
C GLY A 258 16.25 10.75 7.78
N ARG A 259 15.00 11.11 7.48
CA ARG A 259 14.50 11.55 6.17
C ARG A 259 14.01 12.99 6.27
N ASP A 260 14.11 13.80 5.23
CA ASP A 260 13.45 15.12 5.20
C ASP A 260 11.93 14.95 4.97
N LEU A 261 11.12 15.45 5.93
CA LEU A 261 9.67 15.48 5.88
C LEU A 261 9.11 16.90 5.99
N SER A 262 9.92 17.93 5.72
CA SER A 262 9.52 19.35 5.79
C SER A 262 8.25 19.65 4.97
N ALA A 263 8.09 19.01 3.81
CA ALA A 263 6.89 19.11 2.98
C ALA A 263 5.61 18.61 3.66
N TRP A 264 5.72 17.90 4.79
CA TRP A 264 4.59 17.42 5.60
C TRP A 264 4.30 18.31 6.82
N GLY A 265 4.92 19.49 6.89
CA GLY A 265 4.63 20.50 7.90
C GLY A 265 5.33 20.30 9.25
N VAL A 266 6.51 19.69 9.22
CA VAL A 266 7.45 19.60 10.36
C VAL A 266 8.09 20.95 10.66
#